data_AF-A0A6V7WNS2-F1
#
_entry.id   AF-A0A6V7WNS2-F1
#
_cell.length_a   1.000
_cell.length_b   1.000
_cell.length_c   1.000
_cell.angle_alpha   90.00
_cell.angle_beta   90.00
_cell.angle_gamma   90.00
#
_symmetry.space_group_name_H-M   'P 1'
#
loop_
_entity.id
_entity.type
_entity.pdbx_description
1 polymer ?
#
loop_
_entity_poly.entity_id
_entity_poly.type
_entity_poly.pdbx_seq_one_letter_code
_entity_poly.pdbx_strand_id
1 'polypeptide(L)'
;MQFGAEQVARRPFGFKADFFAEMASSLTTECVFLDGAAHSPTDTFEAWAQLVELMFSAVRDGYYLFVRKLRRSNFSLGQNGCVIAKSSSKNEKQINYCDKSSKEEFKNCGGRQSVSLEI
;
A
#
# COMPACT_ATOMS: atom_id res chain seq x y z
N MET A 1 6.42 5.92 -10.60
CA MET A 1 5.73 4.64 -10.91
C MET A 1 6.28 3.44 -10.13
N GLN A 2 7.60 3.19 -10.11
CA GLN A 2 8.20 2.02 -9.45
C GLN A 2 7.76 1.84 -7.98
N PHE A 3 7.78 2.92 -7.19
CA PHE A 3 7.34 2.92 -5.79
C PHE A 3 5.94 2.32 -5.59
N GLY A 4 4.95 2.73 -6.40
CA GLY A 4 3.58 2.22 -6.28
C GLY A 4 3.49 0.71 -6.59
N ALA A 5 4.30 0.21 -7.52
CA ALA A 5 4.34 -1.20 -7.85
C ALA A 5 4.91 -2.05 -6.69
N GLU A 6 5.93 -1.53 -6.00
CA GLU A 6 6.55 -2.20 -4.83
C GLU A 6 5.56 -2.35 -3.67
N GLN A 7 4.64 -1.38 -3.50
CA GLN A 7 3.62 -1.47 -2.44
C GLN A 7 2.58 -2.58 -2.69
N VAL A 8 2.45 -3.12 -3.90
CA VAL A 8 1.51 -4.21 -4.19
C VAL A 8 1.82 -5.48 -3.39
N ALA A 9 3.09 -5.71 -3.05
CA ALA A 9 3.51 -6.83 -2.21
C ALA A 9 2.89 -6.79 -0.80
N ARG A 10 2.42 -5.61 -0.35
CA ARG A 10 1.82 -5.42 0.98
C ARG A 10 0.31 -5.74 1.04
N ARG A 11 -0.33 -6.04 -0.10
CA ARG A 11 -1.77 -6.37 -0.17
C ARG A 11 -2.22 -7.50 0.77
N PRO A 12 -1.45 -8.59 0.98
CA PRO A 12 -1.83 -9.64 1.93
C PRO A 12 -1.97 -9.14 3.38
N PHE A 13 -1.33 -8.02 3.72
CA PHE A 13 -1.41 -7.36 5.02
C PHE A 13 -2.52 -6.28 5.08
N GLY A 14 -3.41 -6.23 4.09
CA GLY A 14 -4.54 -5.30 4.05
C GLY A 14 -4.26 -3.94 3.41
N PHE A 15 -3.07 -3.73 2.85
CA PHE A 15 -2.72 -2.48 2.14
C PHE A 15 -3.65 -2.23 0.94
N LYS A 16 -4.17 -0.99 0.84
CA LYS A 16 -5.05 -0.51 -0.22
C LYS A 16 -4.47 0.74 -0.89
N ALA A 17 -4.93 1.03 -2.11
CA ALA A 17 -4.52 2.25 -2.80
C ALA A 17 -5.04 3.53 -2.10
N ASP A 18 -6.08 3.43 -1.28
CA ASP A 18 -6.69 4.57 -0.58
C ASP A 18 -5.72 5.23 0.42
N PHE A 19 -4.76 4.47 0.95
CA PHE A 19 -3.70 5.04 1.80
C PHE A 19 -2.86 6.09 1.08
N PHE A 20 -2.74 6.01 -0.25
CA PHE A 20 -2.06 7.04 -1.04
C PHE A 20 -2.82 8.37 -1.03
N ALA A 21 -4.15 8.33 -1.00
CA ALA A 21 -4.96 9.54 -0.91
C ALA A 21 -4.85 10.18 0.49
N GLU A 22 -4.87 9.36 1.55
CA GLU A 22 -4.66 9.85 2.92
C GLU A 22 -3.26 10.44 3.12
N MET A 23 -2.22 9.77 2.59
CA MET A 23 -0.86 10.31 2.62
C MET A 23 -0.74 11.61 1.83
N ALA A 24 -1.44 11.75 0.70
CA ALA A 24 -1.48 12.99 -0.05
C ALA A 24 -2.08 14.14 0.77
N SER A 25 -3.26 13.93 1.35
CA SER A 25 -3.93 14.94 2.18
C SER A 25 -3.09 15.34 3.41
N SER A 26 -2.49 14.36 4.09
CA SER A 26 -1.59 14.62 5.21
C SER A 26 -0.36 15.41 4.77
N LEU A 27 0.26 15.05 3.63
CA LEU A 27 1.44 15.78 3.15
C LEU A 27 1.10 17.22 2.79
N THR A 28 -0.02 17.46 2.10
CA THR A 28 -0.47 18.81 1.77
C THR A 28 -0.66 19.66 3.03
N THR A 29 -1.34 19.13 4.04
CA THR A 29 -1.64 19.87 5.28
C THR A 29 -0.38 20.15 6.11
N GLU A 30 0.50 19.17 6.28
CA GLU A 30 1.77 19.35 6.98
C GLU A 30 2.70 20.34 6.24
N CYS A 31 2.76 20.30 4.91
CA CYS A 31 3.55 21.24 4.13
C CYS A 31 3.01 22.68 4.19
N VAL A 32 1.68 22.86 4.22
CA VAL A 32 1.06 24.17 4.45
C VAL A 32 1.38 24.68 5.86
N PHE A 33 1.36 23.80 6.87
CA PHE A 33 1.72 24.17 8.24
C PHE A 33 3.19 24.59 8.36
N LEU A 34 4.10 23.86 7.70
CA LEU A 34 5.53 24.16 7.67
C LEU A 34 5.89 25.47 6.94
N ASP A 35 5.04 25.93 6.01
CA ASP A 35 5.22 27.24 5.34
C ASP A 35 5.16 28.41 6.34
N GLY A 36 4.58 28.22 7.52
CA GLY A 36 4.69 29.17 8.64
C GLY A 36 4.12 30.56 8.35
N ALA A 37 3.08 30.64 7.49
CA ALA A 37 2.48 31.88 6.99
C ALA A 37 3.45 32.77 6.19
N ALA A 38 4.50 32.19 5.59
CA ALA A 38 5.36 32.90 4.64
C ALA A 38 4.58 33.33 3.38
N HIS A 39 3.59 32.53 2.96
CA HIS A 39 2.68 32.82 1.87
C HIS A 39 1.22 32.74 2.33
N SER A 40 0.27 33.12 1.45
CA SER A 40 -1.15 33.01 1.78
C SER A 40 -1.53 31.53 1.94
N PRO A 41 -2.30 31.14 2.98
CA PRO A 41 -2.64 29.74 3.21
C PRO A 41 -3.34 29.08 2.02
N THR A 42 -4.16 29.84 1.28
CA THR A 42 -4.88 29.37 0.10
C THR A 42 -3.92 29.07 -1.05
N ASP A 43 -3.00 29.99 -1.36
CA ASP A 43 -2.04 29.82 -2.46
C ASP A 43 -1.07 28.67 -2.16
N THR A 44 -0.60 28.58 -0.91
CA THR A 44 0.27 27.48 -0.46
C THR A 44 -0.45 26.14 -0.53
N PHE A 45 -1.70 26.07 -0.06
CA PHE A 45 -2.50 24.84 -0.13
C PHE A 45 -2.71 24.38 -1.58
N GLU A 46 -3.06 25.30 -2.48
CA GLU A 46 -3.27 24.97 -3.88
C GLU A 46 -2.00 24.45 -4.56
N ALA A 47 -0.86 25.12 -4.33
CA ALA A 47 0.43 24.69 -4.89
C ALA A 47 0.82 23.28 -4.42
N TRP A 48 0.69 23.00 -3.11
CA TRP A 48 0.98 21.67 -2.57
C TRP A 48 -0.04 20.63 -3.06
N ALA A 49 -1.32 20.95 -3.11
CA ALA A 49 -2.35 20.04 -3.62
C ALA A 49 -2.05 19.60 -5.06
N GLN A 50 -1.70 20.54 -5.96
CA GLN A 50 -1.35 20.24 -7.34
C GLN A 50 -0.10 19.35 -7.46
N LEU A 51 0.95 19.67 -6.70
CA LEU A 51 2.19 18.90 -6.70
C LEU A 51 1.95 17.47 -6.19
N VAL A 52 1.25 17.34 -5.07
CA VAL A 52 0.99 16.06 -4.42
C VAL A 52 0.06 15.20 -5.28
N GLU A 53 -0.95 15.79 -5.90
CA GLU A 53 -1.81 15.09 -6.85
C GLU A 53 -1.01 14.53 -8.03
N LEU A 54 -0.10 15.33 -8.60
CA LEU A 54 0.81 14.89 -9.67
C LEU A 54 1.72 13.75 -9.21
N MET A 55 2.29 13.81 -8.01
CA MET A 55 3.14 12.74 -7.47
C MET A 55 2.35 11.45 -7.22
N PHE A 56 1.20 11.55 -6.55
CA PHE A 56 0.42 10.39 -6.11
C PHE A 56 -0.46 9.79 -7.22
N SER A 57 -0.77 10.52 -8.29
CA SER A 57 -1.32 9.92 -9.52
C SER A 57 -0.35 8.90 -10.11
N ALA A 58 0.92 9.26 -10.30
CA ALA A 58 1.96 8.36 -10.82
C ALA A 58 2.25 7.16 -9.88
N VAL A 59 2.06 7.32 -8.57
CA VAL A 59 2.15 6.23 -7.59
C VAL A 59 0.97 5.27 -7.72
N ARG A 60 -0.28 5.80 -7.73
CA ARG A 60 -1.49 4.99 -7.91
C ARG A 60 -1.48 4.24 -9.25
N ASP A 61 -1.02 4.88 -10.31
CA ASP A 61 -0.89 4.25 -11.62
C ASP A 61 0.07 3.06 -11.58
N GLY A 62 1.24 3.21 -10.97
CA GLY A 62 2.20 2.12 -10.78
C GLY A 62 1.59 0.94 -10.01
N TYR A 63 0.87 1.25 -8.92
CA TYR A 63 0.18 0.26 -8.11
C TYR A 63 -0.87 -0.52 -8.93
N TYR A 64 -1.78 0.19 -9.60
CA TYR A 64 -2.84 -0.45 -10.38
C TYR A 64 -2.33 -1.19 -11.62
N LEU A 65 -1.31 -0.66 -12.31
CA LEU A 65 -0.67 -1.36 -13.43
C LEU A 65 -0.09 -2.70 -12.98
N PHE A 66 0.59 -2.74 -11.84
CA PHE A 66 1.18 -3.97 -11.33
C PHE A 66 0.12 -4.96 -10.81
N VAL A 67 -0.93 -4.49 -10.13
CA VAL A 67 -2.09 -5.32 -9.76
C VAL A 67 -2.75 -5.95 -10.99
N ARG A 68 -2.93 -5.18 -12.08
CA ARG A 68 -3.47 -5.70 -13.34
C ARG A 68 -2.52 -6.69 -14.02
N LYS A 69 -1.20 -6.53 -13.89
CA LYS A 69 -0.21 -7.50 -14.40
C LYS A 69 -0.28 -8.81 -13.63
N LEU A 70 -0.36 -8.75 -12.30
CA LEU A 70 -0.48 -9.94 -11.45
C LEU A 70 -1.74 -10.76 -11.76
N ARG A 71 -2.86 -10.10 -11.98
CA ARG A 71 -4.11 -10.78 -12.36
C ARG A 71 -4.00 -11.47 -13.73
N ARG A 72 -3.20 -10.92 -14.65
CA ARG A 72 -2.94 -11.50 -15.98
C ARG A 72 -1.92 -12.65 -15.92
N SER A 73 -0.88 -12.55 -15.08
CA SER A 73 0.09 -13.63 -14.90
C SER A 73 -0.51 -14.86 -14.21
N ASN A 74 -1.46 -14.64 -13.29
CA ASN A 74 -2.18 -15.72 -12.60
C ASN A 74 -3.34 -16.29 -13.44
N PHE A 75 -3.55 -15.79 -14.66
CA PHE A 75 -4.60 -16.27 -15.56
C PHE A 75 -4.12 -17.42 -16.48
N SER A 76 -2.86 -17.84 -16.36
CA SER A 76 -2.37 -19.10 -16.89
C SER A 76 -1.95 -20.02 -15.74
N LEU A 77 -2.65 -21.15 -15.62
CA LEU A 77 -2.52 -22.23 -14.62
C LEU A 77 -3.19 -21.96 -13.27
N GLY A 78 -4.12 -22.86 -12.95
CA GLY A 78 -4.87 -22.87 -11.72
C GLY A 78 -4.05 -23.22 -10.49
N GLN A 79 -4.68 -22.92 -9.36
CA GLN A 79 -4.41 -23.38 -7.99
C GLN A 79 -3.06 -22.93 -7.39
N ASN A 80 -3.17 -22.42 -6.16
CA ASN A 80 -2.11 -22.15 -5.17
C ASN A 80 -1.61 -20.68 -5.11
N GLY A 81 -2.27 -19.90 -4.25
CA GLY A 81 -2.07 -18.46 -4.04
C GLY A 81 -0.76 -18.07 -3.37
N CYS A 82 0.35 -18.12 -4.10
CA CYS A 82 1.59 -17.43 -3.74
C CYS A 82 2.00 -16.46 -4.85
N VAL A 83 2.07 -15.17 -4.52
CA VAL A 83 2.39 -14.07 -5.44
C VAL A 83 3.90 -13.93 -5.54
N ILE A 84 4.50 -14.46 -6.61
CA ILE A 84 5.89 -14.11 -6.99
C ILE A 84 5.85 -13.03 -8.05
N ALA A 85 6.11 -11.80 -7.61
CA ALA A 85 6.42 -10.68 -8.47
C ALA A 85 7.83 -10.88 -9.09
N LYS A 86 7.91 -11.46 -10.29
CA LYS A 86 9.15 -11.40 -11.08
C LYS A 86 9.27 -10.01 -11.72
N SER A 87 10.17 -9.17 -11.20
CA SER A 87 10.66 -8.01 -11.93
C SER A 87 11.71 -8.47 -12.95
N SER A 88 11.45 -8.23 -14.23
CA SER A 88 12.43 -8.47 -15.29
C SER A 88 13.30 -7.23 -15.47
N SER A 89 14.44 -7.17 -14.77
CA SER A 89 15.65 -6.50 -15.29
C SER A 89 16.88 -6.96 -14.51
N LYS A 90 17.98 -7.15 -15.24
CA LYS A 90 19.23 -7.78 -14.80
C LYS A 90 20.04 -6.80 -13.94
N ASN A 91 20.67 -7.36 -12.91
CA ASN A 91 21.58 -6.78 -11.91
C ASN A 91 20.98 -6.13 -10.65
N GLU A 92 21.50 -6.66 -9.54
CA GLU A 92 21.60 -6.12 -8.19
C GLU A 92 20.49 -6.47 -7.16
N LYS A 93 20.93 -7.30 -6.20
CA LYS A 93 20.35 -7.64 -4.88
C LYS A 93 18.87 -8.01 -4.88
N GLN A 94 18.62 -9.33 -4.91
CA GLN A 94 17.36 -9.92 -4.53
C GLN A 94 17.02 -9.49 -3.09
N ILE A 95 16.21 -8.44 -2.95
CA ILE A 95 15.53 -8.16 -1.68
C ILE A 95 14.38 -9.16 -1.59
N ASN A 96 14.71 -10.38 -1.16
CA ASN A 96 13.75 -11.32 -0.62
C ASN A 96 13.21 -10.73 0.68
N TYR A 97 12.20 -9.88 0.62
CA TYR A 97 11.35 -9.61 1.77
C TYR A 97 10.15 -10.56 1.74
N CYS A 98 10.46 -11.85 1.88
CA CYS A 98 9.54 -12.80 2.46
C CYS A 98 10.12 -13.04 3.85
N ASP A 99 9.59 -12.31 4.84
CA ASP A 99 9.94 -12.55 6.23
C ASP A 99 9.71 -14.02 6.51
N LYS A 100 10.80 -14.74 6.79
CA LYS A 100 10.79 -16.14 7.23
C LYS A 100 10.38 -16.29 8.69
N SER A 101 9.87 -15.24 9.32
CA SER A 101 9.25 -15.25 10.63
C SER A 101 7.80 -14.82 10.47
N SER A 102 6.84 -15.72 10.25
CA SER A 102 5.94 -16.15 11.32
C SER A 102 5.16 -17.36 10.81
N LYS A 103 5.73 -18.55 10.91
CA LYS A 103 4.99 -19.82 10.74
C LYS A 103 4.65 -20.49 12.07
N GLU A 104 4.92 -19.83 13.18
CA GLU A 104 4.48 -20.25 14.50
C GLU A 104 3.70 -19.12 15.16
N GLU A 105 2.66 -19.48 15.91
CA GLU A 105 1.73 -18.60 16.64
C GLU A 105 0.61 -17.92 15.84
N PHE A 106 -0.29 -18.73 15.28
CA PHE A 106 -1.73 -18.55 15.57
C PHE A 106 -2.45 -19.91 15.42
N LYS A 107 -2.14 -20.84 16.32
CA LYS A 107 -3.01 -21.96 16.66
C LYS A 107 -3.82 -21.54 17.88
N ASN A 108 -5.10 -21.94 17.90
CA ASN A 108 -6.13 -21.71 18.93
C ASN A 108 -6.76 -20.32 18.96
N CYS A 109 -8.08 -20.14 18.98
CA CYS A 109 -9.20 -21.07 19.09
C CYS A 109 -10.45 -20.36 18.60
N GLY A 110 -11.21 -20.98 17.69
CA GLY A 110 -12.63 -20.68 17.53
C GLY A 110 -13.41 -21.29 18.70
N GLY A 111 -14.35 -20.54 19.27
CA GLY A 111 -15.15 -21.03 20.38
C GLY A 111 -16.22 -20.04 20.82
N ARG A 112 -17.33 -20.04 20.10
CA ARG A 112 -18.61 -19.43 20.50
C ARG A 112 -19.14 -20.13 21.77
N GLN A 113 -19.32 -19.42 22.89
CA GLN A 113 -20.22 -19.76 24.00
C GLN A 113 -20.75 -18.45 24.60
N SER A 114 -22.01 -18.08 24.37
CA SER A 114 -23.14 -18.28 25.30
C SER A 114 -22.85 -17.71 26.69
N VAL A 115 -23.31 -16.49 26.95
CA VAL A 115 -23.42 -15.93 28.30
C VAL A 115 -24.84 -16.16 28.78
N SER A 116 -25.01 -17.13 29.69
CA SER A 116 -26.18 -17.21 30.56
C SER A 116 -25.80 -16.81 31.97
N LEU A 117 -26.70 -16.04 32.58
CA LEU A 117 -26.79 -15.59 33.97
C LEU A 117 -26.44 -16.67 35.01
N GLU A 118 -25.83 -16.26 36.12
CA GLU A 118 -26.42 -16.07 37.47
C GLU A 118 -25.28 -15.51 38.36
N ILE A 119 -25.48 -14.46 39.16
CA ILE A 119 -26.13 -14.43 40.48
C ILE A 119 -26.79 -13.06 40.68
#